data_AF-A0A9Q4T589-F1
#
_entry.id   AF-A0A9Q4T589-F1
#
_cell.length_a   1.000
_cell.length_b   1.000
_cell.length_c   1.000
_cell.angle_alpha   90.00
_cell.angle_beta   90.00
_cell.angle_gamma   90.00
#
_symmetry.space_group_name_H-M   'P 1'
#
loop_
_entity.id
_entity.type
_entity.pdbx_description
1 polymer ?
#
loop_
_entity_poly.entity_id
_entity_poly.type
_entity_poly.pdbx_seq_one_letter_code
_entity_poly.pdbx_strand_id
1 'polypeptide(L)'
;MAIDAETFRWCVTGFFTGMAVVSGVAYHDPKFFQSWVFGKLAVASLCLYIIVCSFWLGAKSVKEYVINKLFVPKEQLAEFIKVYEGGTDVMQWLLIGATIAFFWAMLLHSLSAARLKNKSP
;
A
#
# COMPACT_ATOMS: atom_id res chain seq x y z
N MET A 1 -15.00 10.45 4.06
CA MET A 1 -15.24 10.50 2.61
C MET A 1 -15.13 9.06 2.13
N ALA A 2 -16.25 8.40 1.80
CA ALA A 2 -16.18 7.06 1.24
C ALA A 2 -15.70 7.18 -0.22
N ILE A 3 -14.70 6.40 -0.62
CA ILE A 3 -14.31 6.31 -2.03
C ILE A 3 -15.52 5.73 -2.77
N ASP A 4 -16.04 6.42 -3.77
CA ASP A 4 -17.13 5.90 -4.58
C ASP A 4 -16.66 4.64 -5.35
N ALA A 5 -17.60 3.77 -5.70
CA ALA A 5 -17.29 2.47 -6.29
C ALA A 5 -16.53 2.58 -7.63
N GLU A 6 -16.74 3.67 -8.38
CA GLU A 6 -16.06 3.91 -9.65
C GLU A 6 -14.61 4.30 -9.41
N THR A 7 -14.34 5.25 -8.51
CA THR A 7 -12.98 5.62 -8.11
C THR A 7 -12.22 4.41 -7.56
N PHE A 8 -12.86 3.60 -6.71
CA PHE A 8 -12.24 2.39 -6.18
C PHE A 8 -11.86 1.42 -7.30
N ARG A 9 -12.76 1.19 -8.26
CA ARG A 9 -12.51 0.31 -9.40
C ARG A 9 -11.34 0.81 -10.25
N TRP A 10 -11.25 2.12 -10.50
CA TRP A 10 -10.13 2.70 -11.24
C TRP A 10 -8.80 2.57 -10.50
N CYS A 11 -8.79 2.82 -9.19
CA CYS A 11 -7.59 2.64 -8.36
C CYS A 11 -7.10 1.19 -8.38
N VAL A 12 -8.01 0.23 -8.20
CA VAL A 12 -7.67 -1.21 -8.22
C VAL A 12 -7.20 -1.64 -9.60
N THR A 13 -7.90 -1.23 -10.66
CA THR A 13 -7.53 -1.58 -12.04
C THR A 13 -6.18 -0.97 -12.43
N GLY A 14 -5.95 0.30 -12.07
CA GLY A 14 -4.67 0.98 -12.27
C GLY A 14 -3.53 0.31 -11.52
N PHE A 15 -3.77 -0.12 -10.28
CA PHE A 15 -2.80 -0.89 -9.49
C PHE A 15 -2.40 -2.19 -10.18
N PHE A 16 -3.37 -3.03 -10.58
CA PHE A 16 -3.08 -4.29 -11.27
C PHE A 16 -2.43 -4.07 -12.65
N THR A 17 -2.84 -3.03 -13.38
CA THR A 17 -2.23 -2.67 -14.67
C THR A 17 -0.76 -2.28 -14.49
N GLY A 18 -0.46 -1.46 -13.48
CA GLY A 18 0.92 -1.11 -13.11
C GLY A 18 1.75 -2.33 -12.74
N MET A 19 1.19 -3.24 -11.92
CA MET A 19 1.87 -4.50 -11.58
C MET A 19 2.15 -5.36 -12.82
N ALA A 20 1.21 -5.46 -13.77
CA ALA A 20 1.41 -6.22 -15.00
C ALA A 20 2.54 -5.65 -15.87
N VAL A 21 2.61 -4.32 -16.02
CA VAL A 21 3.71 -3.64 -16.74
C VAL A 21 5.06 -3.94 -16.08
N VAL A 22 5.16 -3.78 -14.76
CA VAL A 22 6.39 -4.06 -14.00
C VAL A 22 6.81 -5.53 -14.13
N SER A 23 5.84 -6.44 -14.16
CA SER A 23 6.09 -7.87 -14.36
C SER A 23 6.62 -8.17 -15.75
N GLY A 24 6.08 -7.50 -16.77
CA GLY A 24 6.60 -7.55 -18.14
C GLY A 24 8.06 -7.09 -18.19
N VAL A 25 8.39 -5.98 -17.52
CA VAL A 25 9.78 -5.50 -17.43
C VAL A 25 10.69 -6.51 -16.74
N ALA A 26 10.27 -7.06 -15.60
CA ALA A 26 11.03 -8.11 -14.90
C ALA A 26 11.31 -9.34 -15.78
N TYR A 27 10.37 -9.70 -16.65
CA TYR A 27 10.50 -10.87 -17.53
C TYR A 27 11.34 -10.57 -18.79
N HIS A 28 11.14 -9.44 -19.45
CA HIS A 28 11.77 -9.12 -20.72
C HIS A 28 13.15 -8.45 -20.56
N ASP A 29 13.30 -7.56 -19.57
CA ASP A 29 14.55 -6.88 -19.24
C ASP A 29 14.90 -7.04 -17.75
N PRO A 30 15.35 -8.26 -17.34
CA PRO A 30 15.65 -8.53 -15.95
C PRO A 30 16.85 -7.73 -15.42
N LYS A 31 17.78 -7.26 -16.28
CA LYS A 31 18.93 -6.43 -15.86
C LYS A 31 18.46 -5.05 -15.43
N PHE A 32 17.63 -4.39 -16.24
CA PHE A 32 17.05 -3.10 -15.90
C PHE A 32 16.14 -3.20 -14.68
N PHE A 33 15.35 -4.28 -14.61
CA PHE A 33 14.48 -4.51 -13.46
C PHE A 33 15.26 -4.59 -12.14
N GLN A 34 16.30 -5.43 -12.08
CA GLN A 34 17.07 -5.59 -10.84
C GLN A 34 17.88 -4.36 -10.46
N SER A 35 18.54 -3.73 -11.43
CA SER A 35 19.45 -2.62 -11.16
C SER A 35 18.74 -1.34 -10.74
N TRP A 36 17.51 -1.12 -11.21
CA TRP A 36 16.83 0.16 -11.02
C TRP A 36 15.40 0.01 -10.50
N VAL A 37 14.56 -0.78 -11.18
CA VAL A 37 13.12 -0.85 -10.87
C VAL A 37 12.86 -1.46 -9.50
N PHE A 38 13.51 -2.58 -9.17
CA PHE A 38 13.34 -3.27 -7.89
C PHE A 38 13.69 -2.35 -6.71
N GLY A 39 14.87 -1.72 -6.73
CA GLY A 39 15.31 -0.85 -5.65
C GLY A 39 14.36 0.33 -5.42
N LYS A 40 13.92 0.99 -6.49
CA LYS A 40 12.97 2.10 -6.39
C LYS A 40 11.61 1.66 -5.86
N LEU A 41 11.09 0.54 -6.37
CA LEU A 41 9.75 0.06 -6.02
C LEU A 41 9.71 -0.49 -4.59
N ALA A 42 10.73 -1.22 -4.16
CA ALA A 42 10.85 -1.75 -2.81
C ALA A 42 11.00 -0.62 -1.78
N VAL A 43 11.87 0.37 -2.04
CA VAL A 43 12.07 1.53 -1.15
C VAL A 43 10.80 2.39 -1.09
N ALA A 44 10.18 2.69 -2.24
CA ALA A 44 8.94 3.47 -2.26
C ALA A 44 7.81 2.76 -1.49
N SER A 45 7.65 1.45 -1.67
CA SER A 45 6.64 0.66 -0.95
C SER A 45 6.91 0.65 0.55
N LEU A 46 8.17 0.50 0.97
CA LEU A 46 8.56 0.53 2.38
C LEU A 46 8.34 1.90 3.01
N CYS A 47 8.76 2.98 2.34
CA CYS A 47 8.54 4.35 2.83
C CYS A 47 7.05 4.65 2.97
N LEU A 48 6.25 4.29 1.97
CA LEU A 48 4.80 4.49 2.02
C LEU A 48 4.16 3.70 3.16
N TYR A 49 4.58 2.45 3.36
CA TYR A 49 4.14 1.64 4.49
C TYR A 49 4.46 2.31 5.84
N ILE A 50 5.71 2.74 6.06
CA ILE A 50 6.13 3.35 7.33
C ILE A 50 5.34 4.65 7.62
N ILE A 51 5.22 5.51 6.61
CA ILE A 51 4.52 6.79 6.75
C ILE A 51 3.05 6.55 7.07
N VAL A 52 2.34 5.78 6.23
CA VAL A 52 0.91 5.52 6.41
C VAL A 52 0.65 4.78 7.72
N CYS A 53 1.52 3.84 8.11
CA CYS A 53 1.37 3.08 9.36
C CYS A 53 1.53 4.00 10.58
N SER A 54 2.48 4.94 10.54
CA SER A 54 2.68 5.93 11.60
C SER A 54 1.45 6.83 11.75
N PHE A 55 0.87 7.31 10.63
CA PHE A 55 -0.38 8.07 10.65
C PHE A 55 -1.56 7.23 11.17
N TRP A 56 -1.67 5.96 10.75
CA TRP A 56 -2.75 5.07 11.17
C TRP A 56 -2.69 4.74 12.67
N LEU A 57 -1.51 4.50 13.23
CA LEU A 57 -1.32 4.28 14.67
C LEU A 57 -1.61 5.54 15.48
N GLY A 58 -1.13 6.70 15.02
CA GLY A 58 -1.45 7.98 15.64
C GLY A 58 -2.96 8.24 15.63
N ALA A 59 -3.60 7.92 14.51
CA ALA A 59 -5.04 8.06 14.37
C ALA A 59 -5.79 7.13 15.36
N LYS A 60 -5.42 5.86 15.41
CA LYS A 60 -6.00 4.91 16.37
C LYS A 60 -5.86 5.39 17.81
N SER A 61 -4.70 5.93 18.17
CA SER A 61 -4.44 6.48 19.51
C SER A 61 -5.36 7.66 19.84
N VAL A 62 -5.60 8.57 18.89
CA VAL A 62 -6.54 9.70 19.06
C VAL A 62 -7.97 9.19 19.26
N LYS A 63 -8.41 8.22 18.45
CA LYS A 63 -9.73 7.60 18.61
C LYS A 63 -9.91 7.00 20.00
N GLU A 64 -8.95 6.21 20.45
CA GLU A 64 -8.99 5.59 21.78
C GLU A 64 -8.98 6.62 22.90
N TYR A 65 -8.23 7.71 22.75
CA TYR A 65 -8.23 8.80 23.71
C TYR A 65 -9.60 9.49 23.82
N VAL A 66 -10.22 9.82 22.68
CA VAL A 66 -11.55 10.46 22.66
C VAL A 66 -12.62 9.56 23.29
N ILE A 67 -12.61 8.26 22.98
CA ILE A 67 -13.60 7.31 23.53
C ILE A 67 -13.43 7.12 25.05
N ASN A 68 -12.18 7.02 25.53
CA ASN A 68 -11.92 6.58 26.91
C ASN A 68 -11.68 7.73 27.90
N LYS A 69 -11.30 8.92 27.43
CA LYS A 69 -10.85 10.03 28.27
C LYS A 69 -11.67 11.30 28.16
N LEU A 70 -12.40 11.50 27.06
CA LEU A 70 -13.24 12.68 26.89
C LEU A 70 -14.70 12.34 27.21
N PHE A 71 -15.33 13.17 28.05
CA PHE A 71 -16.76 13.10 28.30
C PHE A 71 -17.50 13.82 27.18
N VAL A 72 -17.77 13.09 26.09
CA VAL A 72 -18.49 13.59 24.92
C VAL A 72 -19.92 13.04 24.93
N PRO A 73 -20.95 13.85 24.60
CA PRO A 73 -22.30 13.33 24.38
C PRO A 73 -22.30 12.18 23.35
N LYS A 74 -23.08 11.13 23.62
CA LYS A 74 -23.06 9.87 22.84
C LYS A 74 -23.28 10.09 21.34
N GLU A 75 -24.14 11.02 20.97
CA GLU A 75 -24.46 11.34 19.57
C GLU A 75 -23.26 11.95 18.83
N GLN A 76 -22.56 12.89 19.46
CA GLN A 76 -21.34 13.49 18.92
C GLN A 76 -20.19 12.49 18.85
N LEU A 77 -20.09 11.59 19.83
CA LEU A 77 -19.10 10.51 19.81
C LEU A 77 -19.35 9.54 18.66
N ALA A 78 -20.61 9.18 18.39
CA ALA A 78 -20.97 8.30 17.29
C ALA A 78 -20.66 8.92 15.91
N GLU A 79 -20.96 10.21 15.73
CA GLU A 79 -20.62 10.93 14.51
C GLU A 79 -19.11 11.06 14.31
N PHE A 80 -18.37 11.39 15.38
CA PHE A 80 -16.90 11.39 15.36
C PHE A 80 -16.35 10.05 14.92
N ILE A 81 -16.76 8.94 15.56
CA ILE A 81 -16.28 7.59 15.22
C ILE A 81 -16.57 7.26 13.76
N LYS A 82 -17.77 7.57 13.25
CA LYS A 82 -18.15 7.30 11.87
C LYS A 82 -17.24 8.03 10.86
N VAL A 83 -16.97 9.31 11.09
CA VAL A 83 -16.05 10.09 10.24
C VAL A 83 -14.62 9.56 10.36
N TYR A 84 -14.22 9.20 11.58
CA TYR A 84 -12.91 8.66 11.88
C TYR A 84 -12.62 7.36 11.12
N GLU A 85 -13.52 6.39 11.25
CA GLU A 85 -13.40 5.08 10.64
C GLU A 85 -13.35 5.19 9.12
N GLY A 86 -14.20 6.03 8.52
CA GLY A 86 -14.18 6.29 7.08
C GLY A 86 -12.88 6.90 6.57
N GLY A 87 -12.15 7.67 7.40
CA GLY A 87 -10.82 8.19 7.05
C GLY A 87 -9.72 7.14 7.21
N THR A 88 -9.76 6.36 8.29
CA THR A 88 -8.74 5.34 8.58
C THR A 88 -8.85 4.10 7.70
N ASP A 89 -10.03 3.81 7.16
CA ASP A 89 -10.24 2.66 6.27
C ASP A 89 -9.43 2.80 4.96
N VAL A 90 -9.38 4.01 4.39
CA VAL A 90 -8.53 4.32 3.22
C VAL A 90 -7.05 4.10 3.53
N MET A 91 -6.59 4.50 4.72
CA MET A 91 -5.21 4.26 5.14
C MET A 91 -4.91 2.77 5.25
N GLN A 92 -5.86 1.96 5.73
CA GLN A 92 -5.71 0.51 5.81
C GLN A 92 -5.57 -0.13 4.41
N TRP A 93 -6.35 0.31 3.43
CA TRP A 93 -6.20 -0.14 2.04
C TRP A 93 -4.84 0.21 1.44
N LEU A 94 -4.31 1.41 1.74
CA LEU A 94 -2.97 1.81 1.32
C LEU A 94 -1.88 0.92 1.93
N LEU A 95 -2.01 0.56 3.21
CA LEU A 95 -1.09 -0.37 3.89
C LEU A 95 -1.09 -1.76 3.24
N ILE A 96 -2.28 -2.27 2.93
CA ILE A 96 -2.44 -3.57 2.24
C ILE A 96 -1.79 -3.50 0.86
N GLY A 97 -2.08 -2.46 0.07
CA GLY A 97 -1.50 -2.26 -1.26
C GLY A 97 0.02 -2.15 -1.25
N ALA A 98 0.59 -1.39 -0.31
CA ALA A 98 2.03 -1.24 -0.14
C ALA A 98 2.70 -2.58 0.20
N THR A 99 2.08 -3.37 1.07
CA THR A 99 2.56 -4.69 1.48
C THR A 99 2.56 -5.66 0.30
N ILE A 100 1.46 -5.72 -0.45
CA ILE A 100 1.35 -6.55 -1.66
C ILE A 100 2.40 -6.14 -2.69
N ALA A 101 2.57 -4.84 -2.96
CA ALA A 101 3.55 -4.34 -3.91
C ALA A 101 4.99 -4.69 -3.50
N PHE A 102 5.31 -4.62 -2.21
CA PHE A 102 6.62 -4.99 -1.68
C PHE A 102 6.92 -6.47 -1.90
N PHE A 103 6.02 -7.37 -1.47
CA PHE A 103 6.22 -8.81 -1.65
C PHE A 103 6.23 -9.20 -3.14
N TRP A 104 5.40 -8.55 -3.95
CA TRP A 104 5.41 -8.74 -5.39
C TRP A 104 6.77 -8.39 -6.02
N ALA A 105 7.36 -7.25 -5.62
CA ALA A 105 8.68 -6.84 -6.10
C ALA A 105 9.78 -7.85 -5.71
N MET A 106 9.71 -8.40 -4.50
CA MET A 106 10.65 -9.42 -4.01
C MET A 106 10.54 -10.72 -4.82
N LEU A 107 9.32 -11.14 -5.17
CA LEU A 107 9.09 -12.30 -6.04
C LEU A 107 9.65 -12.07 -7.45
N LEU A 108 9.36 -10.91 -8.05
CA LEU A 108 9.87 -10.55 -9.37
C LEU A 108 11.40 -10.43 -9.40
N HIS A 109 12.02 -9.96 -8.30
CA HIS A 109 13.47 -9.92 -8.17
C HIS A 109 14.09 -11.31 -8.24
N SER A 110 13.50 -12.27 -7.52
CA SER A 110 13.93 -13.67 -7.51
C SER A 110 13.80 -14.32 -8.88
N LEU A 111 12.68 -14.08 -9.58
CA LEU A 111 12.45 -14.54 -10.95
C LEU A 111 13.46 -13.94 -11.94
N SER A 112 13.70 -12.63 -11.85
CA SER A 112 14.66 -11.92 -12.69
C SER A 112 16.09 -12.46 -12.48
N ALA A 113 16.44 -12.78 -11.23
CA ALA A 113 17.77 -13.31 -10.87
C ALA A 113 18.00 -14.69 -11.50
N ALA A 114 17.03 -15.58 -11.35
CA ALA A 114 17.08 -16.91 -11.94
C ALA A 114 17.20 -16.84 -13.48
N ARG A 115 16.46 -15.92 -14.10
CA ARG A 115 16.47 -15.72 -15.55
C ARG A 115 17.79 -15.16 -16.07
N LEU A 116 18.43 -14.26 -15.32
CA LEU A 116 19.78 -13.78 -15.66
C LEU A 116 20.81 -14.90 -15.54
N LYS A 117 20.74 -15.71 -14.49
CA LYS A 117 21.63 -16.86 -14.31
C LYS A 117 21.51 -17.86 -15.46
N ASN A 118 20.30 -18.14 -15.94
CA ASN A 118 20.06 -19.06 -17.05
C ASN A 118 20.37 -18.49 -18.45
N LYS A 119 20.55 -17.16 -18.57
CA LYS A 119 20.92 -16.49 -19.83
C LYS A 119 22.44 -16.27 -19.96
N SER A 120 23.21 -16.48 -18.89
CA SER A 120 24.66 -16.46 -18.95
C SER A 120 25.15 -17.79 -19.53
N PRO A 121 25.93 -17.80 -20.62
CA PRO A 121 26.50 -19.02 -21.21
C PRO A 121 27.50 -19.71 -20.28
#